data_AF-A0A538GEH2-F1
#
_entry.id   AF-A0A538GEH2-F1
#
_cell.length_a   1.000
_cell.length_b   1.000
_cell.length_c   1.000
_cell.angle_alpha   90.00
_cell.angle_beta   90.00
_cell.angle_gamma   90.00
#
_symmetry.space_group_name_H-M   'P 1'
#
loop_
_entity.id
_entity.type
_entity.pdbx_description
1 polymer ?
#
loop_
_entity_poly.entity_id
_entity_poly.type
_entity_poly.pdbx_seq_one_letter_code
_entity_poly.pdbx_strand_id
1 'polypeptide(L)'
;MARREMGKLVFLDLVDRSGRIQLLCDTGRTGALDVDLGDIVGVSGSPARARRGEPSLAVDEVELLAKIQRPLPDTFHGVTDVETRYRQRYLDLLVNPETRVDFELRTRVVTAVRRHLDEAGFLEVETPVLQPRYGGGFAEPFVTHYNALDADYYLRIATELYLKRLIVGGLEKVYELGKDFRNEGLSYKHVPEFTMVEWYEAYTDYRDQMERVERLIENVALDTTGGTRVAYRGHDIDLKAPWRRIKLVEALAEQGLWTRDGDALRSRLQERGVDTSQDRSWAQLVDHALSHFVEPALIEPTILYDYPVELSPFARATDEDPAIVERFEYFVGGTELGNAFTELNDP
;
A
#
# COMPACT_ATOMS: atom_id res chain seq x y z
N MET A 1 -9.05 -29.61 -4.95
CA MET A 1 -9.71 -28.91 -3.83
C MET A 1 -10.89 -29.67 -3.23
N ALA A 2 -11.60 -30.51 -3.98
CA ALA A 2 -12.60 -31.44 -3.42
C ALA A 2 -12.54 -32.80 -4.15
N ARG A 3 -12.97 -33.87 -3.47
CA ARG A 3 -13.03 -35.24 -4.01
C ARG A 3 -14.35 -35.87 -3.59
N ARG A 4 -15.12 -36.40 -4.55
CA ARG A 4 -16.39 -37.11 -4.33
C ARG A 4 -16.39 -38.39 -5.15
N GLU A 5 -16.66 -39.52 -4.53
CA GLU A 5 -16.64 -40.83 -5.19
C GLU A 5 -18.05 -41.41 -5.32
N MET A 6 -18.38 -41.92 -6.51
CA MET A 6 -19.68 -42.53 -6.83
C MET A 6 -19.45 -43.80 -7.66
N GLY A 7 -19.06 -44.88 -7.01
CA GLY A 7 -18.77 -46.16 -7.68
C GLY A 7 -17.55 -46.04 -8.58
N LYS A 8 -17.73 -46.22 -9.91
CA LYS A 8 -16.64 -46.09 -10.89
C LYS A 8 -16.33 -44.66 -11.31
N LEU A 9 -17.13 -43.69 -10.88
CA LEU A 9 -16.95 -42.29 -11.24
C LEU A 9 -16.42 -41.50 -10.04
N VAL A 10 -15.29 -40.84 -10.23
CA VAL A 10 -14.67 -39.95 -9.24
C VAL A 10 -14.76 -38.53 -9.76
N PHE A 11 -15.25 -37.63 -8.91
CA PHE A 11 -15.34 -36.21 -9.20
C PHE A 11 -14.25 -35.47 -8.42
N LEU A 12 -13.42 -34.69 -9.11
CA LEU A 12 -12.43 -33.82 -8.49
C LEU A 12 -12.72 -32.37 -8.85
N ASP A 13 -12.50 -31.45 -7.91
CA ASP A 13 -12.49 -30.01 -8.22
C ASP A 13 -11.04 -29.58 -8.44
N LEU A 14 -10.71 -29.24 -9.69
CA LEU A 14 -9.43 -28.63 -10.07
C LEU A 14 -9.58 -27.10 -10.00
N VAL A 15 -8.60 -26.44 -9.39
CA VAL A 15 -8.56 -24.99 -9.27
C VAL A 15 -7.25 -24.50 -9.84
N ASP A 16 -7.32 -23.49 -10.69
CA ASP A 16 -6.17 -22.77 -11.22
C ASP A 16 -6.32 -21.26 -11.00
N ARG A 17 -5.54 -20.45 -11.75
CA ARG A 17 -5.61 -18.98 -11.69
C ARG A 17 -6.95 -18.41 -12.17
N SER A 18 -7.66 -19.12 -13.04
CA SER A 18 -8.86 -18.63 -13.74
C SER A 18 -10.16 -19.08 -13.07
N GLY A 19 -10.10 -20.09 -12.21
CA GLY A 19 -11.23 -20.50 -11.41
C GLY A 19 -11.22 -21.99 -11.10
N ARG A 20 -12.42 -22.57 -11.04
CA ARG A 20 -12.65 -23.96 -10.68
C ARG A 20 -13.33 -24.69 -11.84
N ILE A 21 -12.87 -25.89 -12.13
CA ILE A 21 -13.54 -26.82 -13.05
C ILE A 21 -13.71 -28.19 -12.39
N GLN A 22 -14.84 -28.84 -12.69
CA GLN A 22 -15.09 -30.20 -12.26
C GLN A 22 -14.43 -31.19 -13.22
N LEU A 23 -13.72 -32.16 -12.66
CA LEU A 23 -13.15 -33.28 -13.40
C LEU A 23 -14.05 -34.51 -13.20
N LEU A 24 -14.40 -35.16 -14.31
CA LEU A 24 -15.16 -36.40 -14.36
C LEU A 24 -14.18 -37.53 -14.71
N CYS A 25 -13.78 -38.30 -13.71
CA CYS A 25 -12.81 -39.37 -13.88
C CYS A 25 -13.53 -40.72 -13.79
N ASP A 26 -13.70 -41.40 -14.92
CA ASP A 26 -14.18 -42.79 -14.95
C ASP A 26 -12.99 -43.73 -14.73
N THR A 27 -12.99 -44.48 -13.63
CA THR A 27 -11.87 -45.38 -13.26
C THR A 27 -11.67 -46.52 -14.25
N GLY A 28 -12.66 -46.84 -15.09
CA GLY A 28 -12.49 -47.75 -16.22
C GLY A 28 -11.61 -47.20 -17.33
N ARG A 29 -11.48 -45.87 -17.43
CA ARG A 29 -10.64 -45.17 -18.42
C ARG A 29 -9.34 -44.65 -17.80
N THR A 30 -9.43 -43.95 -16.67
CA THR A 30 -8.27 -43.31 -16.02
C THR A 30 -7.47 -44.27 -15.14
N GLY A 31 -8.00 -45.46 -14.86
CA GLY A 31 -7.48 -46.31 -13.79
C GLY A 31 -7.77 -45.76 -12.40
N ALA A 32 -7.13 -46.35 -11.38
CA ALA A 32 -7.22 -45.89 -10.00
C ALA A 32 -6.47 -44.56 -9.82
N LEU A 33 -7.13 -43.58 -9.20
CA LEU A 33 -6.58 -42.24 -9.00
C LEU A 33 -5.88 -42.13 -7.64
N ASP A 34 -4.55 -42.12 -7.66
CA ASP A 34 -3.69 -41.89 -6.49
C ASP A 34 -3.36 -40.40 -6.31
N VAL A 35 -4.41 -39.62 -6.02
CA VAL A 35 -4.30 -38.17 -5.79
C VAL A 35 -5.03 -37.75 -4.51
N ASP A 36 -4.40 -36.85 -3.77
CA ASP A 36 -4.89 -36.25 -2.54
C ASP A 36 -5.38 -34.82 -2.77
N LEU A 37 -6.17 -34.32 -1.82
CA LEU A 37 -6.57 -32.91 -1.84
C LEU A 37 -5.34 -32.02 -1.69
N GLY A 38 -5.13 -31.17 -2.70
CA GLY A 38 -4.02 -30.22 -2.73
C GLY A 38 -2.81 -30.69 -3.53
N ASP A 39 -2.85 -31.92 -4.07
CA ASP A 39 -1.92 -32.32 -5.12
C ASP A 39 -2.03 -31.40 -6.34
N ILE A 40 -0.88 -31.11 -6.95
CA ILE A 40 -0.81 -30.43 -8.24
C ILE A 40 -0.84 -31.51 -9.31
N VAL A 41 -1.82 -31.41 -10.21
CA VAL A 41 -2.07 -32.40 -11.25
C VAL A 41 -2.16 -31.74 -12.62
N GLY A 42 -1.66 -32.44 -13.64
CA GLY A 42 -1.95 -32.19 -15.05
C GLY A 42 -3.09 -33.11 -15.47
N VAL A 43 -4.02 -32.60 -16.27
CA VAL A 43 -5.16 -33.39 -16.76
C VAL A 43 -5.39 -33.15 -18.24
N SER A 44 -5.68 -34.23 -18.97
CA SER A 44 -6.10 -34.18 -20.36
C SER A 44 -7.48 -34.85 -20.51
N GLY A 45 -8.27 -34.36 -21.46
CA GLY A 45 -9.64 -34.84 -21.61
C GLY A 45 -10.45 -34.04 -22.61
N SER A 46 -11.73 -34.36 -22.69
CA SER A 46 -12.69 -33.67 -23.55
C SER A 46 -13.65 -32.81 -22.72
N PRO A 47 -14.05 -31.61 -23.21
CA PRO A 47 -15.08 -30.81 -22.56
C PRO A 47 -16.38 -31.61 -22.37
N ALA A 48 -16.98 -31.47 -21.20
CA ALA A 48 -18.20 -32.16 -20.82
C ALA A 48 -19.10 -31.23 -19.98
N ARG A 49 -20.31 -31.73 -19.70
CA ARG A 49 -21.19 -31.14 -18.69
C ARG A 49 -21.71 -32.23 -17.78
N ALA A 50 -21.68 -31.99 -16.48
CA ALA A 50 -22.34 -32.86 -15.53
C ALA A 50 -23.87 -32.84 -15.74
N ARG A 51 -24.59 -33.83 -15.19
CA ARG A 51 -26.06 -33.89 -15.29
C ARG A 51 -26.77 -32.63 -14.77
N ARG A 52 -26.14 -31.90 -13.86
CA ARG A 52 -26.65 -30.63 -13.30
C ARG A 52 -26.27 -29.39 -14.13
N GLY A 53 -25.61 -29.57 -15.28
CA GLY A 53 -25.26 -28.49 -16.22
C GLY A 53 -23.91 -27.82 -15.97
N GLU A 54 -23.22 -28.14 -14.86
CA GLU A 54 -21.90 -27.64 -14.50
C GLU A 54 -20.88 -27.94 -15.61
N PRO A 55 -20.09 -26.95 -16.09
CA PRO A 55 -18.95 -27.20 -16.98
C PRO A 55 -17.97 -28.19 -16.34
N SER A 56 -17.53 -29.18 -17.11
CA SER A 56 -16.65 -30.22 -16.61
C SER A 56 -15.65 -30.68 -17.68
N LEU A 57 -14.62 -31.39 -17.27
CA LEU A 57 -13.70 -32.11 -18.15
C LEU A 57 -13.92 -33.61 -17.96
N ALA A 58 -14.28 -34.32 -19.03
CA ALA A 58 -14.26 -35.78 -19.03
C ALA A 58 -12.82 -36.25 -19.21
N VAL A 59 -12.20 -36.70 -18.12
CA VAL A 59 -10.75 -36.92 -18.04
C VAL A 59 -10.31 -38.22 -18.69
N ASP A 60 -9.38 -38.13 -19.64
CA ASP A 60 -8.72 -39.25 -20.28
C ASP A 60 -7.45 -39.65 -19.50
N GLU A 61 -6.67 -38.67 -19.03
CA GLU A 61 -5.42 -38.88 -18.30
C GLU A 61 -5.28 -37.89 -17.13
N VAL A 62 -4.72 -38.39 -16.02
CA VAL A 62 -4.30 -37.59 -14.86
C VAL A 62 -2.83 -37.86 -14.60
N GLU A 63 -2.02 -36.81 -14.59
CA GLU A 63 -0.61 -36.85 -14.22
C GLU A 63 -0.40 -36.12 -12.89
N LEU A 64 0.20 -36.81 -11.91
CA LEU A 64 0.61 -36.16 -10.66
C LEU A 64 1.90 -35.37 -10.92
N LEU A 65 1.81 -34.03 -10.84
CA LEU A 65 2.95 -33.13 -11.08
C LEU A 65 3.70 -32.84 -9.77
N ALA A 66 2.97 -32.66 -8.67
CA ALA A 66 3.58 -32.50 -7.34
C ALA A 66 2.64 -33.00 -6.24
N LYS A 67 3.17 -33.90 -5.40
CA LYS A 67 2.46 -34.46 -4.25
C LYS A 67 2.47 -33.49 -3.08
N ILE A 68 1.31 -33.23 -2.49
CA ILE A 68 1.21 -32.48 -1.25
C ILE A 68 1.82 -33.29 -0.09
N GLN A 69 2.59 -32.62 0.78
CA GLN A 69 3.28 -33.26 1.90
C GLN A 69 2.57 -33.06 3.25
N ARG A 70 1.57 -32.19 3.28
CA ARG A 70 0.80 -31.85 4.48
C ARG A 70 -0.67 -31.71 4.09
N PRO A 71 -1.62 -32.13 4.93
CA PRO A 71 -3.03 -31.95 4.62
C PRO A 71 -3.36 -30.47 4.44
N LEU A 72 -4.29 -30.17 3.54
CA LEU A 72 -4.84 -28.81 3.41
C LEU A 72 -5.54 -28.39 4.71
N PRO A 73 -5.52 -27.08 5.04
CA PRO A 73 -6.40 -26.54 6.07
C PRO A 73 -7.87 -26.69 5.64
N ASP A 74 -8.80 -26.31 6.51
CA ASP A 74 -10.22 -26.26 6.17
C ASP A 74 -10.44 -25.40 4.91
N THR A 75 -10.79 -26.06 3.81
CA THR A 75 -11.01 -25.40 2.50
C THR A 75 -12.40 -24.83 2.35
N PHE A 76 -13.32 -25.13 3.28
CA PHE A 76 -14.68 -24.61 3.26
C PHE A 76 -14.76 -23.26 3.96
N HIS A 77 -14.18 -23.15 5.16
CA HIS A 77 -14.12 -21.88 5.89
C HIS A 77 -12.87 -21.05 5.55
N GLY A 78 -11.90 -21.64 4.86
CA GLY A 78 -10.61 -21.02 4.58
C GLY A 78 -9.72 -20.94 5.82
N VAL A 79 -8.57 -20.27 5.68
CA VAL A 79 -7.74 -19.91 6.84
C VAL A 79 -8.26 -18.61 7.41
N THR A 80 -8.84 -18.66 8.61
CA THR A 80 -9.44 -17.49 9.29
C THR A 80 -8.48 -16.81 10.26
N ASP A 81 -7.55 -17.55 10.84
CA ASP A 81 -6.54 -17.02 11.76
C ASP A 81 -5.61 -16.05 11.04
N VAL A 82 -5.62 -14.77 11.46
CA VAL A 82 -4.93 -13.67 10.80
C VAL A 82 -3.41 -13.89 10.79
N GLU A 83 -2.85 -14.37 11.91
CA GLU A 83 -1.41 -14.60 12.01
C GLU A 83 -0.95 -15.70 11.03
N THR A 84 -1.69 -16.80 10.96
CA THR A 84 -1.42 -17.89 10.01
C THR A 84 -1.49 -17.39 8.57
N ARG A 85 -2.50 -16.59 8.21
CA ARG A 85 -2.61 -16.01 6.85
C ARG A 85 -1.37 -15.21 6.47
N TYR A 86 -0.86 -14.40 7.39
CA TYR A 86 0.31 -13.55 7.15
C TYR A 86 1.62 -14.33 7.12
N ARG A 87 1.81 -15.31 8.01
CA ARG A 87 3.02 -16.15 8.06
C ARG A 87 3.09 -17.19 6.95
N GLN A 88 1.93 -17.68 6.49
CA GLN A 88 1.81 -18.74 5.49
C GLN A 88 0.98 -18.24 4.31
N ARG A 89 1.42 -17.13 3.69
CA ARG A 89 0.70 -16.48 2.59
C ARG A 89 0.33 -17.42 1.45
N TYR A 90 1.16 -18.43 1.17
CA TYR A 90 0.87 -19.45 0.16
C TYR A 90 -0.40 -20.27 0.48
N LEU A 91 -0.69 -20.55 1.75
CA LEU A 91 -1.94 -21.23 2.16
C LEU A 91 -3.14 -20.29 2.04
N ASP A 92 -2.99 -19.05 2.49
CA ASP A 92 -4.03 -18.03 2.39
C ASP A 92 -4.44 -17.83 0.92
N LEU A 93 -3.46 -17.62 0.02
CA LEU A 93 -3.71 -17.55 -1.41
C LEU A 93 -4.34 -18.83 -1.96
N LEU A 94 -4.02 -20.01 -1.42
CA LEU A 94 -4.58 -21.27 -1.91
C LEU A 94 -6.08 -21.39 -1.63
N VAL A 95 -6.54 -20.97 -0.45
CA VAL A 95 -7.91 -21.24 0.03
C VAL A 95 -8.82 -20.02 0.14
N ASN A 96 -8.28 -18.80 0.09
CA ASN A 96 -9.01 -17.54 0.22
C ASN A 96 -8.91 -16.74 -1.11
N PRO A 97 -9.88 -16.88 -2.03
CA PRO A 97 -9.87 -16.21 -3.33
C PRO A 97 -9.83 -14.68 -3.24
N GLU A 98 -10.45 -14.10 -2.22
CA GLU A 98 -10.47 -12.66 -1.95
C GLU A 98 -9.06 -12.11 -1.76
N THR A 99 -8.17 -12.85 -1.08
CA THR A 99 -6.77 -12.46 -0.94
C THR A 99 -6.12 -12.34 -2.33
N ARG A 100 -6.40 -13.25 -3.27
CA ARG A 100 -5.85 -13.16 -4.64
C ARG A 100 -6.32 -11.89 -5.35
N VAL A 101 -7.61 -11.58 -5.23
CA VAL A 101 -8.20 -10.36 -5.80
C VAL A 101 -7.50 -9.12 -5.26
N ASP A 102 -7.14 -9.08 -3.98
CA ASP A 102 -6.39 -7.96 -3.39
C ASP A 102 -5.00 -7.80 -4.01
N PHE A 103 -4.26 -8.90 -4.23
CA PHE A 103 -2.94 -8.85 -4.90
C PHE A 103 -3.04 -8.44 -6.37
N GLU A 104 -4.06 -8.93 -7.08
CA GLU A 104 -4.34 -8.52 -8.46
C GLU A 104 -4.70 -7.04 -8.53
N LEU A 105 -5.56 -6.55 -7.63
CA LEU A 105 -5.92 -5.13 -7.53
C LEU A 105 -4.68 -4.28 -7.25
N ARG A 106 -3.82 -4.67 -6.29
CA ARG A 106 -2.55 -3.98 -6.03
C ARG A 106 -1.68 -3.88 -7.29
N THR A 107 -1.61 -4.96 -8.06
CA THR A 107 -0.85 -4.98 -9.32
C THR A 107 -1.43 -4.00 -10.34
N ARG A 108 -2.77 -3.97 -10.48
CA ARG A 108 -3.46 -3.01 -11.36
C ARG A 108 -3.23 -1.57 -10.92
N VAL A 109 -3.30 -1.28 -9.62
CA VAL A 109 -3.03 0.05 -9.03
C VAL A 109 -1.61 0.51 -9.38
N VAL A 110 -0.60 -0.32 -9.11
CA VAL A 110 0.80 0.00 -9.43
C VAL A 110 1.00 0.24 -10.93
N THR A 111 0.37 -0.58 -11.77
CA THR A 111 0.45 -0.44 -13.24
C THR A 111 -0.21 0.86 -13.70
N ALA A 112 -1.38 1.20 -13.15
CA ALA A 112 -2.09 2.43 -13.48
C ALA A 112 -1.30 3.68 -13.04
N VAL A 113 -0.72 3.67 -11.83
CA VAL A 113 0.14 4.77 -11.35
C VAL A 113 1.30 5.03 -12.31
N ARG A 114 2.05 3.99 -12.69
CA ARG A 114 3.13 4.12 -13.68
C ARG A 114 2.64 4.72 -14.98
N ARG A 115 1.57 4.14 -15.55
CA ARG A 115 1.00 4.63 -16.81
C ARG A 115 0.63 6.11 -16.75
N HIS A 116 -0.03 6.58 -15.69
CA HIS A 116 -0.41 7.99 -15.55
C HIS A 116 0.78 8.93 -15.42
N LEU A 117 1.85 8.49 -14.74
CA LEU A 117 3.09 9.27 -14.65
C LEU A 117 3.86 9.28 -15.98
N ASP A 118 3.94 8.13 -16.65
CA ASP A 118 4.56 8.00 -17.99
C ASP A 118 3.85 8.88 -19.03
N GLU A 119 2.51 8.84 -19.07
CA GLU A 119 1.69 9.67 -19.97
C GLU A 119 1.81 11.16 -19.64
N ALA A 120 2.11 11.52 -18.39
CA ALA A 120 2.41 12.89 -17.96
C ALA A 120 3.87 13.32 -18.23
N GLY A 121 4.68 12.46 -18.85
CA GLY A 121 6.04 12.74 -19.28
C GLY A 121 7.09 12.59 -18.18
N PHE A 122 6.80 11.87 -17.10
CA PHE A 122 7.81 11.55 -16.09
C PHE A 122 8.70 10.39 -16.55
N LEU A 123 9.95 10.39 -16.07
CA LEU A 123 10.89 9.30 -16.26
C LEU A 123 10.96 8.44 -15.00
N GLU A 124 10.65 7.14 -15.11
CA GLU A 124 10.95 6.19 -14.03
C GLU A 124 12.47 6.03 -13.88
N VAL A 125 12.96 6.20 -12.66
CA VAL A 125 14.38 6.08 -12.30
C VAL A 125 14.56 5.16 -11.10
N GLU A 126 15.78 4.68 -10.88
CA GLU A 126 16.15 3.88 -9.72
C GLU A 126 17.29 4.58 -8.96
N THR A 127 17.07 4.91 -7.70
CA THR A 127 18.08 5.53 -6.82
C THR A 127 18.63 4.52 -5.80
N PRO A 128 19.80 4.78 -5.18
CA PRO A 128 20.41 3.83 -4.26
C PRO A 128 19.51 3.48 -3.04
N VAL A 129 19.27 2.19 -2.85
CA VAL A 129 18.65 1.64 -1.62
C VAL A 129 19.63 1.66 -0.45
N LEU A 130 20.91 1.36 -0.71
CA LEU A 130 21.99 1.47 0.27
C LEU A 130 22.62 2.86 0.18
N GLN A 131 22.50 3.63 1.25
CA GLN A 131 22.95 5.02 1.28
C GLN A 131 24.04 5.21 2.35
N PRO A 132 25.15 5.91 2.05
CA PRO A 132 26.18 6.22 3.06
C PRO A 132 25.70 7.25 4.08
N ARG A 133 24.62 7.97 3.76
CA ARG A 133 23.86 8.85 4.65
C ARG A 133 22.39 8.73 4.26
N TYR A 134 21.53 8.47 5.23
CA TYR A 134 20.08 8.47 5.05
C TYR A 134 19.53 9.90 5.20
N GLY A 135 18.34 10.15 4.63
CA GLY A 135 17.63 11.42 4.72
C GLY A 135 16.38 11.41 3.82
N GLY A 136 15.73 12.56 3.67
CA GLY A 136 14.46 12.67 2.94
C GLY A 136 13.23 12.32 3.79
N GLY A 137 13.38 12.27 5.12
CA GLY A 137 12.26 12.01 6.03
C GLY A 137 12.72 11.99 7.49
N PHE A 138 11.74 11.96 8.40
CA PHE A 138 11.96 11.76 9.83
C PHE A 138 11.62 10.33 10.19
N ALA A 139 12.60 9.43 10.05
CA ALA A 139 12.44 8.04 10.43
C ALA A 139 13.75 7.43 10.92
N GLU A 140 13.65 6.43 11.79
CA GLU A 140 14.80 5.64 12.22
C GLU A 140 15.21 4.69 11.08
N PRO A 141 16.47 4.72 10.59
CA PRO A 141 16.90 3.84 9.50
C PRO A 141 17.30 2.46 10.02
N PHE A 142 17.24 1.45 9.14
CA PHE A 142 18.02 0.24 9.33
C PHE A 142 19.49 0.49 8.98
N VAL A 143 20.40 0.02 9.85
CA VAL A 143 21.85 0.12 9.65
C VAL A 143 22.42 -1.23 9.21
N THR A 144 23.31 -1.21 8.23
CA THR A 144 24.07 -2.36 7.75
C THR A 144 25.54 -1.99 7.55
N HIS A 145 26.39 -2.96 7.22
CA HIS A 145 27.82 -2.76 7.10
C HIS A 145 28.33 -3.22 5.73
N TYR A 146 29.07 -2.34 5.04
CA TYR A 146 29.67 -2.64 3.75
C TYR A 146 31.13 -3.08 3.92
N ASN A 147 31.34 -4.41 4.01
CA ASN A 147 32.64 -5.03 4.25
C ASN A 147 33.79 -4.54 3.37
N ALA A 148 33.56 -4.25 2.08
CA ALA A 148 34.64 -3.84 1.18
C ALA A 148 35.11 -2.39 1.40
N LEU A 149 34.23 -1.53 1.95
CA LEU A 149 34.54 -0.15 2.30
C LEU A 149 34.82 0.03 3.80
N ASP A 150 34.62 -1.02 4.60
CA ASP A 150 34.72 -1.00 6.06
C ASP A 150 33.94 0.20 6.66
N ALA A 151 32.68 0.34 6.23
CA ALA A 151 31.84 1.49 6.55
C ALA A 151 30.38 1.10 6.74
N ASP A 152 29.71 1.83 7.63
CA ASP A 152 28.27 1.68 7.85
C ASP A 152 27.47 2.34 6.72
N TYR A 153 26.41 1.65 6.32
CA TYR A 153 25.45 2.06 5.32
C TYR A 153 24.04 1.94 5.89
N TYR A 154 23.12 2.69 5.31
CA TYR A 154 21.74 2.76 5.75
C TYR A 154 20.83 2.29 4.63
N LEU A 155 19.81 1.51 4.96
CA LEU A 155 18.68 1.34 4.04
C LEU A 155 17.93 2.67 3.97
N ARG A 156 17.56 3.07 2.76
CA ARG A 156 16.86 4.32 2.52
C ARG A 156 15.52 4.38 3.27
N ILE A 157 15.22 5.56 3.82
CA ILE A 157 13.92 5.87 4.46
C ILE A 157 12.96 6.61 3.51
N ALA A 158 13.51 7.12 2.40
CA ALA A 158 12.88 7.86 1.32
C ALA A 158 13.84 7.95 0.11
N THR A 159 13.34 8.32 -1.07
CA THR A 159 14.14 8.53 -2.30
C THR A 159 14.48 10.00 -2.58
N GLU A 160 13.80 10.92 -1.88
CA GLU A 160 13.77 12.37 -2.04
C GLU A 160 15.13 13.01 -2.40
N LEU A 161 16.16 12.79 -1.58
CA LEU A 161 17.43 13.50 -1.77
C LEU A 161 18.14 13.12 -3.06
N TYR A 162 17.96 11.88 -3.54
CA TYR A 162 18.55 11.45 -4.81
C TYR A 162 17.73 11.94 -5.99
N LEU A 163 16.40 11.90 -5.92
CA LEU A 163 15.52 12.43 -6.97
C LEU A 163 15.75 13.94 -7.18
N LYS A 164 15.92 14.73 -6.12
CA LYS A 164 16.31 16.16 -6.24
C LYS A 164 17.62 16.38 -7.00
N ARG A 165 18.62 15.51 -6.81
CA ARG A 165 19.90 15.60 -7.55
C ARG A 165 19.70 15.36 -9.04
N LEU A 166 18.71 14.56 -9.43
CA LEU A 166 18.35 14.35 -10.83
C LEU A 166 17.67 15.58 -11.44
N ILE A 167 16.82 16.27 -10.68
CA ILE A 167 16.27 17.58 -11.07
C ILE A 167 17.42 18.58 -11.31
N VAL A 168 18.39 18.67 -10.40
CA VAL A 168 19.60 19.50 -10.58
C VAL A 168 20.38 19.09 -11.83
N GLY A 169 20.39 17.80 -12.16
CA GLY A 169 20.99 17.25 -13.38
C GLY A 169 20.22 17.54 -14.67
N GLY A 170 19.05 18.19 -14.60
CA GLY A 170 18.22 18.57 -15.75
C GLY A 170 17.14 17.55 -16.13
N LEU A 171 16.91 16.51 -15.33
CA LEU A 171 15.76 15.63 -15.52
C LEU A 171 14.53 16.29 -14.88
N GLU A 172 13.81 17.12 -15.63
CA GLU A 172 12.75 17.99 -15.10
C GLU A 172 11.52 17.24 -14.55
N LYS A 173 11.34 15.95 -14.89
CA LYS A 173 10.24 15.10 -14.41
C LYS A 173 10.74 13.69 -14.15
N VAL A 174 10.86 13.29 -12.89
CA VAL A 174 11.30 11.95 -12.49
C VAL A 174 10.37 11.35 -11.45
N TYR A 175 10.21 10.03 -11.47
CA TYR A 175 9.58 9.31 -10.37
C TYR A 175 10.32 8.01 -10.07
N GLU A 176 10.20 7.53 -8.84
CA GLU A 176 10.64 6.19 -8.45
C GLU A 176 9.51 5.49 -7.70
N LEU A 177 9.21 4.26 -8.11
CA LEU A 177 8.30 3.36 -7.39
C LEU A 177 9.12 2.21 -6.79
N GLY A 178 9.32 2.24 -5.48
CA GLY A 178 10.27 1.36 -4.82
C GLY A 178 9.97 1.09 -3.36
N LYS A 179 10.89 0.36 -2.70
CA LYS A 179 10.79 0.08 -1.25
C LYS A 179 11.53 1.13 -0.44
N ASP A 180 10.91 1.53 0.67
CA ASP A 180 11.57 2.25 1.76
C ASP A 180 11.52 1.42 3.03
N PHE A 181 12.47 1.70 3.92
CA PHE A 181 12.75 0.90 5.11
C PHE A 181 12.80 1.80 6.33
N ARG A 182 11.92 1.58 7.30
CA ARG A 182 11.88 2.33 8.57
C ARG A 182 11.91 1.38 9.75
N ASN A 183 12.90 1.55 10.61
CA ASN A 183 13.15 0.72 11.79
C ASN A 183 12.31 1.20 12.98
N GLU A 184 10.98 1.10 12.82
CA GLU A 184 10.01 1.66 13.75
C GLU A 184 9.00 0.59 14.21
N GLY A 185 8.00 1.01 15.00
CA GLY A 185 6.95 0.12 15.50
C GLY A 185 6.09 -0.47 14.38
N LEU A 186 5.71 -1.74 14.54
CA LEU A 186 4.74 -2.43 13.68
C LEU A 186 3.31 -2.10 14.13
N SER A 187 2.43 -1.76 13.18
CA SER A 187 1.00 -1.57 13.44
C SER A 187 0.16 -2.02 12.26
N TYR A 188 -1.16 -1.79 12.31
CA TYR A 188 -2.03 -2.06 11.15
C TYR A 188 -1.82 -1.06 10.00
N LYS A 189 -1.20 0.11 10.24
CA LYS A 189 -0.83 1.12 9.23
C LYS A 189 0.64 1.04 8.81
N HIS A 190 1.51 0.54 9.69
CA HIS A 190 2.96 0.65 9.55
C HIS A 190 3.62 -0.72 9.49
N VAL A 191 4.41 -0.94 8.44
CA VAL A 191 5.29 -2.11 8.27
C VAL A 191 6.72 -1.64 7.99
N PRO A 192 7.76 -2.36 8.46
CA PRO A 192 9.14 -1.87 8.35
C PRO A 192 9.67 -1.71 6.92
N GLU A 193 9.05 -2.39 5.96
CA GLU A 193 9.34 -2.27 4.53
C GLU A 193 8.04 -2.05 3.76
N PHE A 194 7.89 -0.89 3.12
CA PHE A 194 6.68 -0.50 2.40
C PHE A 194 7.03 0.08 1.04
N THR A 195 6.03 0.14 0.15
CA THR A 195 6.23 0.67 -1.20
C THR A 195 5.74 2.11 -1.25
N MET A 196 6.59 3.00 -1.73
CA MET A 196 6.22 4.37 -2.06
C MET A 196 6.40 4.62 -3.55
N VAL A 197 5.64 5.60 -4.04
CA VAL A 197 5.98 6.32 -5.26
C VAL A 197 6.33 7.75 -4.83
N GLU A 198 7.51 8.19 -5.19
CA GLU A 198 7.92 9.59 -5.06
C GLU A 198 8.18 10.13 -6.46
N TRP A 199 7.78 11.38 -6.71
CA TRP A 199 8.07 12.06 -7.96
C TRP A 199 8.48 13.51 -7.72
N TYR A 200 9.23 14.03 -8.67
CA TYR A 200 9.70 15.41 -8.69
C TYR A 200 9.42 16.02 -10.05
N GLU A 201 8.88 17.23 -10.05
CA GLU A 201 8.50 17.98 -11.25
C GLU A 201 9.00 19.42 -11.14
N ALA A 202 9.95 19.79 -11.99
CA ALA A 202 10.49 21.15 -12.04
C ALA A 202 9.41 22.17 -12.43
N TYR A 203 9.58 23.40 -11.95
CA TYR A 203 8.69 24.55 -12.22
C TYR A 203 7.24 24.40 -11.73
N THR A 204 7.02 23.56 -10.72
CA THR A 204 5.72 23.41 -10.05
C THR A 204 5.80 23.75 -8.58
N ASP A 205 4.68 24.16 -8.00
CA ASP A 205 4.52 24.38 -6.57
C ASP A 205 3.61 23.30 -5.94
N TYR A 206 3.48 23.34 -4.61
CA TYR A 206 2.60 22.43 -3.88
C TYR A 206 1.13 22.45 -4.33
N ARG A 207 0.61 23.54 -4.93
CA ARG A 207 -0.77 23.61 -5.43
C ARG A 207 -0.92 22.82 -6.73
N ASP A 208 0.06 22.89 -7.62
CA ASP A 208 0.12 22.02 -8.79
C ASP A 208 0.13 20.54 -8.36
N GLN A 209 0.90 20.23 -7.31
CA GLN A 209 0.99 18.89 -6.77
C GLN A 209 -0.31 18.42 -6.09
N MET A 210 -1.06 19.30 -5.42
CA MET A 210 -2.41 18.97 -4.92
C MET A 210 -3.31 18.49 -6.05
N GLU A 211 -3.35 19.24 -7.17
CA GLU A 211 -4.19 18.84 -8.30
C GLU A 211 -3.69 17.56 -8.98
N ARG A 212 -2.36 17.35 -9.02
CA ARG A 212 -1.77 16.12 -9.58
C ARG A 212 -2.18 14.89 -8.77
N VAL A 213 -2.13 14.97 -7.44
CA VAL A 213 -2.56 13.89 -6.54
C VAL A 213 -4.04 13.58 -6.73
N GLU A 214 -4.91 14.62 -6.71
CA GLU A 214 -6.35 14.48 -6.91
C GLU A 214 -6.67 13.74 -8.23
N ARG A 215 -6.06 14.18 -9.35
CA ARG A 215 -6.25 13.55 -10.66
C ARG A 215 -5.70 12.13 -10.73
N LEU A 216 -4.51 11.89 -10.17
CA LEU A 216 -3.87 10.58 -10.19
C LEU A 216 -4.73 9.55 -9.45
N ILE A 217 -5.21 9.91 -8.24
CA ILE A 217 -6.03 9.01 -7.42
C ILE A 217 -7.39 8.76 -8.05
N GLU A 218 -8.06 9.79 -8.56
CA GLU A 218 -9.34 9.64 -9.28
C GLU A 218 -9.20 8.69 -10.48
N ASN A 219 -8.18 8.91 -11.32
CA ASN A 219 -7.98 8.10 -12.52
C ASN A 219 -7.62 6.65 -12.18
N VAL A 220 -6.73 6.43 -11.21
CA VAL A 220 -6.37 5.08 -10.76
C VAL A 220 -7.59 4.35 -10.20
N ALA A 221 -8.48 5.02 -9.46
CA ALA A 221 -9.73 4.42 -9.01
C ALA A 221 -10.61 3.99 -10.20
N LEU A 222 -10.86 4.90 -11.15
CA LEU A 222 -11.63 4.62 -12.36
C LEU A 222 -11.07 3.42 -13.15
N ASP A 223 -9.75 3.36 -13.32
CA ASP A 223 -9.07 2.31 -14.09
C ASP A 223 -9.10 0.93 -13.42
N THR A 224 -9.14 0.88 -12.09
CA THR A 224 -8.88 -0.35 -11.35
C THR A 224 -10.12 -0.95 -10.71
N THR A 225 -11.11 -0.12 -10.36
CA THR A 225 -12.38 -0.51 -9.74
C THR A 225 -13.60 -0.13 -10.59
N GLY A 226 -13.43 0.66 -11.66
CA GLY A 226 -14.51 1.09 -12.55
C GLY A 226 -15.32 2.28 -12.04
N GLY A 227 -14.89 2.94 -10.95
CA GLY A 227 -15.59 4.07 -10.34
C GLY A 227 -14.75 4.76 -9.26
N THR A 228 -15.23 5.89 -8.75
CA THR A 228 -14.57 6.66 -7.69
C THR A 228 -15.12 6.37 -6.29
N ARG A 229 -16.29 5.72 -6.20
CA ARG A 229 -16.91 5.36 -4.92
C ARG A 229 -16.35 4.06 -4.37
N VAL A 230 -15.94 4.06 -3.11
CA VAL A 230 -15.39 2.90 -2.40
C VAL A 230 -15.98 2.78 -0.99
N ALA A 231 -16.26 1.56 -0.56
CA ALA A 231 -16.65 1.28 0.82
C ALA A 231 -15.40 0.99 1.66
N TYR A 232 -15.16 1.77 2.71
CA TYR A 232 -14.02 1.59 3.61
C TYR A 232 -14.44 1.78 5.07
N ARG A 233 -14.22 0.75 5.90
CA ARG A 233 -14.52 0.76 7.35
C ARG A 233 -15.93 1.25 7.71
N GLY A 234 -16.92 0.95 6.87
CA GLY A 234 -18.31 1.36 7.08
C GLY A 234 -18.68 2.73 6.53
N HIS A 235 -17.75 3.44 5.89
CA HIS A 235 -17.99 4.69 5.18
C HIS A 235 -18.08 4.44 3.66
N ASP A 236 -18.96 5.17 2.99
CA ASP A 236 -18.99 5.29 1.52
C ASP A 236 -18.24 6.56 1.15
N ILE A 237 -17.08 6.41 0.52
CA ILE A 237 -16.10 7.46 0.23
C ILE A 237 -16.08 7.71 -1.28
N ASP A 238 -16.12 8.97 -1.72
CA ASP A 238 -16.00 9.32 -3.14
C ASP A 238 -14.62 9.94 -3.42
N LEU A 239 -13.75 9.20 -4.11
CA LEU A 239 -12.37 9.61 -4.44
C LEU A 239 -12.30 10.73 -5.51
N LYS A 240 -13.45 11.14 -6.04
CA LYS A 240 -13.56 12.12 -7.11
C LYS A 240 -13.07 13.51 -6.68
N ALA A 241 -12.29 14.16 -7.53
CA ALA A 241 -11.85 15.54 -7.34
C ALA A 241 -13.01 16.55 -7.58
N PRO A 242 -12.95 17.78 -7.02
CA PRO A 242 -11.90 18.31 -6.15
C PRO A 242 -12.09 17.91 -4.68
N TRP A 243 -10.98 17.78 -3.95
CA TRP A 243 -10.98 17.41 -2.53
C TRP A 243 -11.10 18.64 -1.64
N ARG A 244 -11.58 18.43 -0.41
CA ARG A 244 -11.61 19.49 0.61
C ARG A 244 -10.17 19.87 0.95
N ARG A 245 -9.88 21.16 1.05
CA ARG A 245 -8.56 21.67 1.47
C ARG A 245 -8.69 22.44 2.78
N ILE A 246 -7.86 22.12 3.78
CA ILE A 246 -7.90 22.71 5.13
C ILE A 246 -6.49 23.07 5.57
N LYS A 247 -6.30 24.22 6.22
CA LYS A 247 -4.99 24.53 6.83
C LYS A 247 -4.79 23.75 8.12
N LEU A 248 -3.61 23.20 8.35
CA LEU A 248 -3.28 22.47 9.59
C LEU A 248 -3.54 23.34 10.83
N VAL A 249 -3.13 24.60 10.77
CA VAL A 249 -3.31 25.57 11.86
C VAL A 249 -4.79 25.77 12.20
N GLU A 250 -5.64 25.89 11.19
CA GLU A 250 -7.09 26.06 11.38
C GLU A 250 -7.72 24.80 11.96
N ALA A 251 -7.36 23.62 11.44
CA ALA A 251 -7.84 22.34 11.94
C ALA A 251 -7.48 22.12 13.42
N LEU A 252 -6.24 22.44 13.83
CA LEU A 252 -5.82 22.37 15.22
C LEU A 252 -6.46 23.46 16.09
N ALA A 253 -6.69 24.65 15.54
CA ALA A 253 -7.36 25.74 16.26
C ALA A 253 -8.83 25.39 16.57
N GLU A 254 -9.54 24.75 15.65
CA GLU A 254 -10.91 24.23 15.88
C GLU A 254 -10.96 23.22 17.03
N GLN A 255 -9.90 22.42 17.21
CA GLN A 255 -9.74 21.51 18.36
C GLN A 255 -9.25 22.21 19.64
N GLY A 256 -9.00 23.52 19.60
CA GLY A 256 -8.36 24.27 20.70
C GLY A 256 -6.92 23.84 20.98
N LEU A 257 -6.25 23.18 20.04
CA LEU A 257 -4.89 22.65 20.15
C LEU A 257 -3.83 23.53 19.51
N TRP A 258 -4.21 24.56 18.75
CA TRP A 258 -3.22 25.46 18.19
C TRP A 258 -2.63 26.40 19.27
N THR A 259 -1.31 26.32 19.47
CA THR A 259 -0.49 27.25 20.25
C THR A 259 0.98 27.03 19.93
N ARG A 260 1.79 28.10 19.91
CA ARG A 260 3.26 28.04 19.78
C ARG A 260 3.96 27.81 21.13
N ASP A 261 3.22 27.89 22.24
CA ASP A 261 3.71 27.51 23.57
C ASP A 261 3.61 25.99 23.76
N GLY A 262 4.76 25.32 23.78
CA GLY A 262 4.85 23.86 23.91
C GLY A 262 4.37 23.32 25.25
N ASP A 263 4.54 24.06 26.35
CA ASP A 263 4.05 23.63 27.66
C ASP A 263 2.53 23.69 27.69
N ALA A 264 1.95 24.77 27.15
CA ALA A 264 0.50 24.89 27.00
C ALA A 264 -0.09 23.79 26.10
N LEU A 265 0.55 23.47 24.96
CA LEU A 265 0.10 22.38 24.08
C LEU A 265 0.15 21.03 24.81
N ARG A 266 1.27 20.75 25.49
CA ARG A 266 1.43 19.54 26.28
C ARG A 266 0.35 19.39 27.34
N SER A 267 0.06 20.44 28.10
CA SER A 267 -1.01 20.40 29.10
C SER A 267 -2.36 20.09 28.47
N ARG A 268 -2.72 20.75 27.35
CA ARG A 268 -3.99 20.48 26.64
C ARG A 268 -4.10 19.06 26.12
N LEU A 269 -3.00 18.47 25.64
CA LEU A 269 -2.96 17.07 25.19
C LEU A 269 -3.12 16.09 26.36
N GLN A 270 -2.42 16.34 27.47
CA GLN A 270 -2.49 15.51 28.67
C GLN A 270 -3.87 15.57 29.34
N GLU A 271 -4.52 16.75 29.38
CA GLU A 271 -5.91 16.90 29.83
C GLU A 271 -6.91 16.07 29.01
N ARG A 272 -6.55 15.77 27.76
CA ARG A 272 -7.34 14.92 26.84
C ARG A 272 -6.86 13.47 26.80
N GLY A 273 -5.98 13.09 27.70
CA GLY A 273 -5.53 11.71 27.86
C GLY A 273 -4.49 11.24 26.83
N VAL A 274 -3.84 12.16 26.11
CA VAL A 274 -2.72 11.81 25.20
C VAL A 274 -1.43 11.71 26.00
N ASP A 275 -0.74 10.58 25.89
CA ASP A 275 0.59 10.39 26.47
C ASP A 275 1.63 11.16 25.65
N THR A 276 2.23 12.17 26.25
CA THR A 276 3.26 13.01 25.64
C THR A 276 4.64 12.78 26.27
N SER A 277 4.82 11.73 27.07
CA SER A 277 6.04 11.48 27.84
C SER A 277 7.30 11.30 26.98
N GLN A 278 7.13 10.87 25.73
CA GLN A 278 8.22 10.71 24.75
C GLN A 278 8.42 11.94 23.87
N ASP A 279 7.53 12.94 23.93
CA ASP A 279 7.60 14.12 23.08
C ASP A 279 8.67 15.08 23.62
N ARG A 280 9.72 15.28 22.83
CA ARG A 280 10.87 16.14 23.17
C ARG A 280 10.82 17.50 22.50
N SER A 281 9.98 17.68 21.49
CA SER A 281 9.85 18.94 20.75
C SER A 281 8.39 19.38 20.59
N TRP A 282 8.22 20.67 20.29
CA TRP A 282 6.90 21.21 19.92
C TRP A 282 6.34 20.54 18.67
N ALA A 283 7.19 20.25 17.67
CA ALA A 283 6.80 19.55 16.45
C ALA A 283 6.19 18.17 16.74
N GLN A 284 6.78 17.39 17.66
CA GLN A 284 6.22 16.10 18.09
C GLN A 284 4.87 16.25 18.79
N LEU A 285 4.69 17.29 19.60
CA LEU A 285 3.39 17.59 20.21
C LEU A 285 2.33 17.95 19.16
N VAL A 286 2.69 18.71 18.13
CA VAL A 286 1.79 19.05 17.01
C VAL A 286 1.44 17.81 16.19
N ASP A 287 2.40 16.95 15.91
CA ASP A 287 2.19 15.68 15.22
C ASP A 287 1.24 14.76 16.00
N HIS A 288 1.41 14.66 17.33
CA HIS A 288 0.46 13.97 18.19
C HIS A 288 -0.93 14.62 18.20
N ALA A 289 -1.03 15.95 18.19
CA ALA A 289 -2.30 16.65 18.10
C ALA A 289 -3.04 16.34 16.78
N LEU A 290 -2.31 16.34 15.66
CA LEU A 290 -2.82 15.95 14.35
C LEU A 290 -3.31 14.50 14.35
N SER A 291 -2.44 13.57 14.75
CA SER A 291 -2.70 12.12 14.74
C SER A 291 -3.91 11.70 15.60
N HIS A 292 -4.14 12.38 16.73
CA HIS A 292 -5.22 12.03 17.66
C HIS A 292 -6.54 12.74 17.39
N PHE A 293 -6.52 13.99 16.91
CA PHE A 293 -7.72 14.84 16.89
C PHE A 293 -8.14 15.32 15.50
N VAL A 294 -7.23 15.34 14.52
CA VAL A 294 -7.53 15.81 13.17
C VAL A 294 -7.62 14.62 12.21
N GLU A 295 -6.55 13.83 12.08
CA GLU A 295 -6.48 12.71 11.12
C GLU A 295 -7.69 11.77 11.20
N PRO A 296 -8.12 11.26 12.38
CA PRO A 296 -9.22 10.29 12.44
C PRO A 296 -10.57 10.83 11.94
N ALA A 297 -10.73 12.16 11.90
CA ALA A 297 -11.96 12.81 11.42
C ALA A 297 -11.97 13.04 9.90
N LEU A 298 -10.83 12.88 9.21
CA LEU A 298 -10.69 13.10 7.76
C LEU A 298 -11.15 11.86 6.98
N ILE A 299 -12.46 11.62 6.98
CA ILE A 299 -13.07 10.45 6.32
C ILE A 299 -13.15 10.63 4.80
N GLU A 300 -13.73 11.73 4.33
CA GLU A 300 -13.72 12.08 2.91
C GLU A 300 -12.32 12.54 2.48
N PRO A 301 -11.95 12.39 1.19
CA PRO A 301 -10.66 12.83 0.71
C PRO A 301 -10.41 14.30 1.03
N THR A 302 -9.35 14.55 1.79
CA THR A 302 -9.02 15.87 2.31
C THR A 302 -7.53 16.12 2.20
N ILE A 303 -7.17 17.30 1.71
CA ILE A 303 -5.82 17.84 1.70
C ILE A 303 -5.67 18.75 2.92
N LEU A 304 -4.74 18.40 3.81
CA LEU A 304 -4.32 19.25 4.91
C LEU A 304 -3.04 19.98 4.46
N TYR A 305 -2.98 21.30 4.55
CA TYR A 305 -1.87 22.07 3.98
C TYR A 305 -1.40 23.23 4.88
N ASP A 306 -0.33 23.90 4.48
CA ASP A 306 0.32 25.01 5.21
C ASP A 306 0.83 24.56 6.59
N TYR A 307 1.87 23.72 6.60
CA TYR A 307 2.44 23.14 7.83
C TYR A 307 3.42 24.13 8.49
N PRO A 308 3.60 24.07 9.82
CA PRO A 308 4.69 24.77 10.48
C PRO A 308 6.06 24.30 9.98
N VAL A 309 7.00 25.22 9.86
CA VAL A 309 8.36 24.95 9.37
C VAL A 309 9.09 23.89 10.21
N GLU A 310 8.83 23.83 11.51
CA GLU A 310 9.46 22.89 12.43
C GLU A 310 9.14 21.41 12.14
N LEU A 311 8.07 21.14 11.39
CA LEU A 311 7.70 19.79 10.95
C LEU A 311 8.26 19.44 9.57
N SER A 312 8.85 20.40 8.85
CA SER A 312 9.00 20.34 7.39
C SER A 312 10.35 20.92 6.91
N PRO A 313 11.49 20.29 7.25
CA PRO A 313 12.82 20.85 7.03
C PRO A 313 13.22 20.98 5.55
N PHE A 314 12.51 20.27 4.65
CA PHE A 314 12.78 20.27 3.22
C PHE A 314 11.76 21.07 2.40
N ALA A 315 10.74 21.64 3.04
CA ALA A 315 9.71 22.41 2.37
C ALA A 315 10.05 23.90 2.34
N ARG A 316 9.77 24.55 1.22
CA ARG A 316 9.91 25.99 1.04
C ARG A 316 8.93 26.73 1.96
N ALA A 317 9.42 27.79 2.63
CA ALA A 317 8.57 28.68 3.41
C ALA A 317 7.59 29.47 2.50
N THR A 318 6.41 29.78 3.02
CA THR A 318 5.45 30.66 2.31
C THR A 318 6.01 32.09 2.22
N ASP A 319 5.55 32.85 1.22
CA ASP A 319 5.96 34.25 1.06
C ASP A 319 5.33 35.17 2.12
N GLU A 320 4.17 34.79 2.69
CA GLU A 320 3.47 35.58 3.69
C GLU A 320 3.95 35.36 5.13
N ASP A 321 4.24 34.12 5.52
CA ASP A 321 4.68 33.76 6.88
C ASP A 321 5.83 32.73 6.83
N PRO A 322 7.07 33.11 7.17
CA PRO A 322 8.22 32.19 7.14
C PRO A 322 8.13 31.08 8.18
N ALA A 323 7.20 31.16 9.15
CA ALA A 323 6.95 30.09 10.12
C ALA A 323 6.03 28.99 9.58
N ILE A 324 5.54 29.13 8.34
CA ILE A 324 4.68 28.20 7.60
C ILE A 324 5.36 27.83 6.29
N VAL A 325 5.21 26.57 5.87
CA VAL A 325 5.76 26.03 4.63
C VAL A 325 4.68 25.60 3.67
N GLU A 326 5.03 25.62 2.38
CA GLU A 326 4.22 25.13 1.28
C GLU A 326 4.24 23.59 1.23
N ARG A 327 3.65 22.96 2.25
CA ARG A 327 3.49 21.51 2.38
C ARG A 327 2.03 21.14 2.46
N PHE A 328 1.70 19.97 1.96
CA PHE A 328 0.46 19.29 2.25
C PHE A 328 0.63 17.79 2.49
N GLU A 329 -0.31 17.24 3.22
CA GLU A 329 -0.58 15.81 3.31
C GLU A 329 -2.01 15.57 2.85
N TYR A 330 -2.29 14.37 2.38
CA TYR A 330 -3.63 14.03 1.94
C TYR A 330 -4.13 12.75 2.59
N PHE A 331 -5.38 12.82 3.06
CA PHE A 331 -5.99 11.84 3.92
C PHE A 331 -7.28 11.31 3.31
N VAL A 332 -7.50 10.00 3.46
CA VAL A 332 -8.75 9.33 3.06
C VAL A 332 -9.08 8.28 4.12
N GLY A 333 -10.33 8.24 4.59
CA GLY A 333 -10.78 7.25 5.57
C GLY A 333 -10.03 7.33 6.91
N GLY A 334 -9.59 8.52 7.30
CA GLY A 334 -8.82 8.77 8.52
C GLY A 334 -7.41 8.16 8.50
N THR A 335 -6.78 8.11 7.32
CA THR A 335 -5.43 7.61 7.11
C THR A 335 -4.69 8.48 6.11
N GLU A 336 -3.46 8.85 6.44
CA GLU A 336 -2.54 9.51 5.50
C GLU A 336 -2.25 8.59 4.32
N LEU A 337 -2.36 9.10 3.10
CA LEU A 337 -2.00 8.39 1.87
C LEU A 337 -0.73 8.93 1.22
N GLY A 338 -0.22 10.07 1.69
CA GLY A 338 1.06 10.64 1.29
C GLY A 338 1.18 12.12 1.61
N ASN A 339 2.35 12.67 1.28
CA ASN A 339 2.74 14.04 1.52
C ASN A 339 3.45 14.63 0.29
N ALA A 340 3.44 15.95 0.16
CA ALA A 340 4.20 16.68 -0.85
C ALA A 340 4.38 18.14 -0.44
N PHE A 341 5.36 18.82 -1.04
CA PHE A 341 5.67 20.21 -0.76
C PHE A 341 6.36 20.90 -1.94
N THR A 342 6.33 22.22 -1.96
CA THR A 342 7.28 22.99 -2.77
C THR A 342 8.66 22.79 -2.17
N GLU A 343 9.60 22.34 -2.98
CA GLU A 343 10.94 21.99 -2.50
C GLU A 343 11.76 23.21 -2.09
N LEU A 344 12.41 23.12 -0.91
CA LEU A 344 13.41 24.09 -0.50
C LEU A 344 14.64 23.98 -1.42
N ASN A 345 15.00 25.09 -2.05
CA ASN A 345 16.10 25.18 -3.02
C ASN A 345 17.15 26.27 -2.70
N ASP A 346 17.00 26.99 -1.59
CA ASP A 346 18.01 27.90 -1.05
C ASP A 346 19.01 27.08 -0.18
N PRO A 347 20.30 26.99 -0.57
CA PRO A 347 21.24 26.00 -0.03
C PRO A 347 21.82 26.28 1.37
#